data_AF-A0A2P5P8A9-F1
#
_entry.id   AF-A0A2P5P8A9-F1
#
_cell.length_a   1.000
_cell.length_b   1.000
_cell.length_c   1.000
_cell.angle_alpha   90.00
_cell.angle_beta   90.00
_cell.angle_gamma   90.00
#
_symmetry.space_group_name_H-M   'P 1'
#
loop_
_entity.id
_entity.type
_entity.pdbx_description
1 polymer ?
#
loop_
_entity_poly.entity_id
_entity_poly.type
_entity_poly.pdbx_seq_one_letter_code
_entity_poly.pdbx_strand_id
1 'polypeptide(L)'
;MAKLALDLHDIYNRGAAIESELNRVISEAVAKKVSIVEIIPGKGSGQLKKHVLRFLAQPEIKKLYHRIEKDDKNFGRIFVHFRF
;
A
#
# COMPACT_ATOMS: atom_id res chain seq x y z
N MET A 1 -5.04 17.08 -4.67
CA MET A 1 -5.56 15.98 -3.82
C MET A 1 -4.47 15.58 -2.85
N ALA A 2 -4.82 15.35 -1.58
CA ALA A 2 -3.85 14.86 -0.60
C ALA A 2 -3.44 13.42 -0.95
N LYS A 3 -2.15 13.12 -0.81
CA LYS A 3 -1.56 11.80 -1.09
C LYS A 3 -0.71 11.41 0.10
N LEU A 4 -0.87 10.18 0.58
CA LEU A 4 0.00 9.58 1.58
C LEU A 4 0.95 8.61 0.86
N ALA A 5 2.23 8.63 1.21
CA ALA A 5 3.22 7.75 0.61
C ALA A 5 3.86 6.87 1.70
N LEU A 6 4.06 5.59 1.39
CA LEU A 6 4.76 4.62 2.22
C LEU A 6 5.88 3.98 1.42
N ASP A 7 7.12 4.21 1.84
CA ASP A 7 8.30 3.51 1.31
C ASP A 7 8.62 2.31 2.20
N LEU A 8 8.70 1.12 1.58
CA LEU A 8 8.98 -0.14 2.27
C LEU A 8 10.41 -0.65 2.03
N HIS A 9 11.23 0.08 1.26
CA HIS A 9 12.59 -0.36 0.92
C HIS A 9 13.45 -0.59 2.16
N ASP A 10 13.37 0.26 3.19
CA ASP A 10 14.23 0.16 4.37
C ASP A 10 13.88 -1.03 5.28
N ILE A 11 12.65 -1.52 5.18
CA ILE A 11 12.12 -2.60 6.02
C ILE A 11 11.80 -3.88 5.23
N TYR A 12 12.34 -4.00 4.02
CA TYR A 12 12.01 -5.08 3.08
C TYR A 12 12.18 -6.50 3.62
N ASN A 13 13.09 -6.69 4.59
CA ASN A 13 13.39 -7.98 5.24
C ASN A 13 12.71 -8.16 6.61
N ARG A 14 11.87 -7.21 7.05
CA ARG A 14 11.19 -7.21 8.34
C ARG A 14 9.69 -7.38 8.14
N GLY A 15 9.23 -8.62 7.94
CA GLY A 15 7.82 -8.93 7.63
C GLY A 15 6.80 -8.30 8.58
N ALA A 16 7.02 -8.41 9.90
CA ALA A 16 6.12 -7.81 10.89
C ALA A 16 6.07 -6.27 10.82
N ALA A 17 7.21 -5.63 10.52
CA ALA A 17 7.27 -4.18 10.36
C ALA A 17 6.52 -3.73 9.10
N ILE A 18 6.62 -4.50 8.01
CA ILE A 18 5.88 -4.24 6.76
C ILE A 18 4.37 -4.28 7.03
N GLU A 19 3.87 -5.32 7.69
CA GLU A 19 2.44 -5.41 8.01
C GLU A 19 1.97 -4.29 8.94
N SER A 20 2.77 -3.92 9.94
CA SER A 20 2.47 -2.80 10.85
C SER A 20 2.35 -1.47 10.09
N GLU A 21 3.31 -1.16 9.22
CA GLU A 21 3.30 0.08 8.44
C GLU A 21 2.18 0.12 7.40
N LEU A 22 1.87 -1.03 6.78
CA LEU A 22 0.75 -1.17 5.86
C LEU A 22 -0.59 -0.94 6.58
N ASN A 23 -0.78 -1.48 7.78
CA ASN A 23 -1.97 -1.19 8.57
C ASN A 23 -2.02 0.30 8.95
N ARG A 24 -0.92 0.87 9.42
CA ARG A 24 -0.82 2.28 9.82
C ARG A 24 -1.24 3.21 8.69
N VAL A 25 -0.67 3.04 7.49
CA VAL A 25 -0.94 3.94 6.35
C VAL A 25 -2.39 3.84 5.86
N ILE A 26 -2.99 2.65 5.88
CA ILE A 26 -4.39 2.46 5.47
C ILE A 26 -5.34 3.07 6.51
N SER A 27 -5.12 2.80 7.80
CA SER A 27 -5.92 3.39 8.87
C SER A 27 -5.82 4.91 8.89
N GLU A 28 -4.62 5.46 8.66
CA GLU A 28 -4.41 6.90 8.56
C GLU A 28 -5.16 7.50 7.37
N ALA A 29 -5.14 6.84 6.20
CA ALA A 29 -5.87 7.31 5.03
C ALA A 29 -7.38 7.35 5.27
N VAL A 30 -7.94 6.33 5.95
CA VAL A 30 -9.36 6.30 6.34
C VAL A 30 -9.68 7.41 7.33
N ALA A 31 -8.89 7.55 8.39
CA ALA A 31 -9.11 8.55 9.43
C ALA A 31 -9.05 9.98 8.90
N LYS A 32 -8.10 10.26 8.00
CA LYS A 32 -7.87 11.59 7.43
C LYS A 32 -8.59 11.82 6.11
N LYS A 33 -9.40 10.86 5.63
CA LYS A 33 -10.08 10.89 4.33
C LYS A 33 -9.14 11.19 3.15
N VAL A 34 -7.96 10.57 3.12
CA VAL A 34 -6.96 10.74 2.06
C VAL A 34 -7.33 9.88 0.86
N SER A 35 -7.62 10.50 -0.28
CA SER A 35 -8.15 9.80 -1.45
C SER A 35 -7.20 8.78 -2.08
N ILE A 36 -5.87 8.96 -1.93
CA ILE A 36 -4.86 8.10 -2.56
C ILE A 36 -3.71 7.80 -1.59
N VAL A 37 -3.38 6.50 -1.47
CA VAL A 37 -2.15 6.02 -0.84
C VAL A 37 -1.22 5.44 -1.91
N GLU A 38 0.03 5.88 -1.93
CA GLU A 38 1.10 5.31 -2.74
C GLU A 38 1.98 4.41 -1.86
N ILE A 39 2.11 3.15 -2.24
CA ILE A 39 2.98 2.19 -1.58
C ILE A 39 4.12 1.87 -2.53
N ILE A 40 5.36 1.99 -2.05
CA ILE A 40 6.60 1.78 -2.80
C ILE A 40 7.28 0.50 -2.27
N PRO A 41 6.90 -0.69 -2.76
CA PRO A 41 7.58 -1.95 -2.43
C PRO A 41 8.90 -2.16 -3.20
N GLY A 42 9.19 -1.34 -4.20
CA GLY A 42 10.42 -1.44 -4.98
C GLY A 42 10.40 -2.38 -6.19
N LYS A 43 11.52 -2.38 -6.94
CA LYS A 43 11.68 -3.04 -8.24
C LYS A 43 12.44 -4.38 -8.21
N GLY A 44 12.78 -4.89 -7.03
CA GLY A 44 13.61 -6.11 -6.86
C GLY A 44 12.92 -7.40 -7.34
N SER A 45 13.09 -8.51 -6.60
CA SER A 45 12.53 -9.82 -6.96
C SER A 45 10.98 -9.90 -7.02
N GLY A 46 10.29 -8.81 -6.70
CA GLY A 46 8.82 -8.72 -6.67
C GLY A 46 8.16 -9.39 -5.46
N GLN A 47 8.94 -9.99 -4.54
CA GLN A 47 8.41 -10.64 -3.34
C GLN A 47 7.69 -9.64 -2.42
N LEU A 48 8.29 -8.47 -2.18
CA LEU A 48 7.67 -7.41 -1.38
C LEU A 48 6.37 -6.90 -2.03
N LYS A 49 6.36 -6.74 -3.36
CA LYS A 49 5.15 -6.39 -4.12
C LYS A 49 4.04 -7.44 -3.94
N LYS A 50 4.38 -8.74 -4.02
CA LYS A 50 3.42 -9.84 -3.77
C LYS A 50 2.90 -9.81 -2.34
N HIS A 51 3.75 -9.53 -1.37
CA HIS A 51 3.36 -9.40 0.04
C HIS A 51 2.34 -8.26 0.21
N VAL A 52 2.63 -7.06 -0.31
CA VAL A 52 1.70 -5.91 -0.25
C VAL A 52 0.36 -6.25 -0.90
N LEU A 53 0.37 -6.88 -2.09
CA LEU A 53 -0.87 -7.26 -2.77
C LEU A 53 -1.68 -8.29 -1.98
N ARG A 54 -1.02 -9.21 -1.27
CA ARG A 54 -1.69 -10.18 -0.37
C ARG A 54 -2.33 -9.48 0.82
N PHE A 55 -1.62 -8.54 1.44
CA PHE A 55 -2.17 -7.71 2.52
C PHE A 55 -3.42 -6.95 2.06
N LEU A 56 -3.35 -6.25 0.92
CA LEU A 56 -4.49 -5.49 0.40
C LEU A 56 -5.68 -6.39 0.01
N ALA A 57 -5.43 -7.65 -0.34
CA ALA A 57 -6.48 -8.60 -0.67
C ALA A 57 -7.23 -9.17 0.55
N GLN A 58 -6.74 -8.93 1.78
CA GLN A 58 -7.43 -9.34 3.01
C GLN A 58 -8.83 -8.70 3.07
N PRO A 59 -9.91 -9.45 3.36
CA PRO A 59 -11.29 -8.93 3.31
C PRO A 59 -11.52 -7.66 4.13
N GLU A 60 -10.90 -7.57 5.30
CA GLU A 60 -10.96 -6.45 6.24
C GLU A 60 -10.27 -5.20 5.74
N ILE A 61 -9.25 -5.34 4.89
CA ILE A 61 -8.55 -4.22 4.24
C ILE A 61 -9.26 -3.85 2.94
N LYS A 62 -9.66 -4.85 2.15
CA LYS A 62 -10.30 -4.68 0.84
C LYS A 62 -11.59 -3.85 0.90
N LYS A 63 -12.35 -3.96 1.98
CA LYS A 63 -13.57 -3.16 2.21
C LYS A 63 -13.30 -1.67 2.46
N LEU A 64 -12.06 -1.29 2.78
CA LEU A 64 -11.70 0.09 3.14
C LEU A 64 -11.41 0.98 1.92
N TYR A 65 -11.10 0.38 0.77
CA TYR A 65 -10.73 1.12 -0.44
C TYR A 65 -11.59 0.71 -1.63
N HIS A 66 -11.56 1.51 -2.71
CA HIS A 66 -12.37 1.29 -3.91
C HIS A 66 -11.64 0.47 -4.98
N ARG A 67 -10.39 0.83 -5.29
CA ARG A 67 -9.59 0.11 -6.31
C ARG A 67 -8.09 0.21 -6.04
N ILE A 68 -7.35 -0.71 -6.64
CA ILE A 68 -5.89 -0.69 -6.71
C ILE A 68 -5.48 -0.42 -8.14
N GLU A 69 -4.49 0.44 -8.30
CA GLU A 69 -3.79 0.68 -9.55
C GLU A 69 -2.33 0.25 -9.39
N LYS A 70 -1.82 -0.50 -10.36
CA LYS A 70 -0.42 -0.93 -10.39
C LYS A 70 0.24 -0.09 -11.46
N ASP A 71 1.28 0.66 -11.08
CA ASP A 71 1.97 1.52 -12.03
C ASP A 71 2.66 0.67 -13.11
N ASP A 72 2.24 0.91 -14.34
CA ASP A 72 2.63 0.25 -15.57
C ASP A 72 3.91 0.86 -16.19
N LYS A 73 4.36 2.02 -15.70
CA LYS A 73 5.63 2.68 -16.07
C LYS A 73 6.71 2.53 -15.00
N ASN A 74 6.31 2.56 -13.72
CA ASN A 74 7.18 2.28 -12.57
C ASN A 74 6.64 1.09 -11.78
N PHE A 75 6.95 -0.13 -12.22
CA PHE A 75 6.50 -1.39 -11.61
C PHE A 75 6.75 -1.54 -10.11
N GLY A 76 7.56 -0.68 -9.49
CA GLY A 76 7.82 -0.63 -8.05
C GLY A 76 6.80 0.18 -7.23
N ARG A 77 5.65 0.56 -7.79
CA ARG A 77 4.60 1.32 -7.08
C ARG A 77 3.23 0.67 -7.17
N ILE A 78 2.44 0.84 -6.12
CA ILE A 78 1.04 0.44 -6.01
C ILE A 78 0.28 1.66 -5.48
N PHE A 79 -0.82 2.01 -6.13
CA PHE A 79 -1.73 3.05 -5.68
C PHE A 79 -3.02 2.43 -5.18
N VAL A 80 -3.44 2.84 -3.98
CA VAL A 80 -4.71 2.45 -3.38
C VAL A 80 -5.62 3.66 -3.37
N HIS A 81 -6.76 3.53 -4.06
CA HIS A 81 -7.73 4.62 -4.23
C HIS A 81 -8.91 4.42 -3.30
N PHE A 82 -9.23 5.44 -2.51
CA PHE A 82 -10.33 5.47 -1.55
C PHE A 82 -11.49 6.33 -2.09
N ARG A 83 -12.72 5.98 -1.73
CA ARG A 83 -13.93 6.74 -2.07
C ARG A 83 -14.48 7.38 -0.78
N PHE A 84 -14.10 8.62 -0.54
CA PHE A 84 -14.67 9.46 0.52
C PHE A 84 -15.66 10.46 -0.04
#